data_AF-A0A954G5S9-F1
#
_entry.id   AF-A0A954G5S9-F1
#
_cell.length_a   1.000
_cell.length_b   1.000
_cell.length_c   1.000
_cell.angle_alpha   90.00
_cell.angle_beta   90.00
_cell.angle_gamma   90.00
#
_symmetry.space_group_name_H-M   'P 1'
#
loop_
_entity.id
_entity.type
_entity.pdbx_description
1 polymer ?
#
loop_
_entity_poly.entity_id
_entity_poly.type
_entity_poly.pdbx_seq_one_letter_code
_entity_poly.pdbx_strand_id
1 'polypeptide(L)' 'GGVEMGYRSVLVLSGGTSLSDLANFAYQPDLVVDSIADLNNDEFFQYERPRFHQAERLLA' A
#
# COMPACT_ATOMS: atom_id res chain seq x y z
N GLY A 1 11.76 6.53 7.13
CA GLY A 1 12.40 6.37 5.81
C GLY A 1 11.58 5.44 4.94
N GLY A 2 11.11 5.92 3.77
CA GLY A 2 10.30 5.16 2.81
C GLY A 2 8.90 5.77 2.56
N VAL A 3 8.17 6.09 3.63
CA VAL A 3 6.78 6.59 3.56
C VAL A 3 6.68 8.04 3.08
N GLU A 4 7.69 8.86 3.36
CA GLU A 4 7.69 10.31 3.05
C GLU A 4 8.04 10.63 1.59
N MET A 5 8.35 9.62 0.76
CA MET A 5 8.79 9.80 -0.63
C MET A 5 7.65 9.65 -1.66
N GLY A 6 6.42 9.37 -1.22
CA GLY A 6 5.28 9.17 -2.11
C GLY A 6 5.33 7.87 -2.93
N TYR A 7 6.19 6.91 -2.58
CA TYR A 7 6.18 5.59 -3.21
C TYR A 7 4.91 4.82 -2.83
N ARG A 8 4.43 3.99 -3.76
CA ARG A 8 3.41 2.99 -3.47
C ARG A 8 4.10 1.70 -3.02
N SER A 9 3.55 1.08 -1.98
CA SER A 9 4.09 -0.10 -1.33
C SER A 9 3.20 -1.32 -1.56
N VAL A 10 3.82 -2.45 -1.92
CA VAL A 10 3.14 -3.74 -2.06
C VAL A 10 3.83 -4.74 -1.15
N LEU A 11 3.04 -5.46 -0.36
CA LEU A 11 3.50 -6.61 0.41
C LEU A 11 3.09 -7.91 -0.29
N VAL A 12 4.05 -8.79 -0.55
CA VAL A 12 3.80 -10.10 -1.16
C VAL A 12 3.90 -11.17 -0.07
N LEU A 13 2.83 -11.94 0.13
CA LEU A 13 2.72 -12.97 1.19
C LEU A 13 3.37 -14.30 0.81
N SER A 14 4.27 -14.32 -0.18
CA SER A 14 5.06 -15.49 -0.55
C SER A 14 6.23 -15.78 0.40
N GLY A 15 6.47 -14.90 1.39
CA GLY A 15 7.54 -15.00 2.39
C GLY A 15 7.06 -15.54 3.75
N GLY A 16 7.83 -15.28 4.81
CA GLY A 16 7.49 -15.70 6.18
C GLY A 16 6.43 -14.85 6.89
N THR A 17 5.82 -13.90 6.19
CA THR A 17 4.82 -12.98 6.74
C THR A 17 3.43 -13.46 6.36
N SER A 18 2.53 -13.55 7.34
CA SER A 18 1.13 -13.88 7.15
C SER A 18 0.25 -12.63 7.16
N LEU A 19 -0.96 -12.73 6.61
CA LEU A 19 -1.94 -11.64 6.65
C LEU A 19 -2.26 -11.20 8.08
N SER A 20 -2.28 -12.13 9.05
CA SER A 20 -2.51 -11.82 10.46
C SER A 20 -1.43 -10.97 11.10
N ASP A 21 -0.20 -10.98 10.57
CA ASP A 21 0.91 -10.20 11.13
C ASP A 21 0.76 -8.70 10.85
N LEU A 22 -0.01 -8.33 9.80
CA LEU A 22 -0.19 -6.93 9.40
C LEU A 22 -0.76 -6.05 10.51
N ALA A 23 -1.60 -6.59 11.38
CA ALA A 23 -2.17 -5.83 12.49
C ALA A 23 -1.09 -5.26 13.43
N ASN A 24 0.09 -5.88 13.45
CA ASN A 24 1.21 -5.49 14.30
C ASN A 24 2.26 -4.64 13.56
N PHE A 25 2.07 -4.37 12.27
CA PHE A 25 3.03 -3.60 11.48
C PHE A 25 2.85 -2.11 11.74
N ALA A 26 3.96 -1.41 12.03
CA ALA A 26 3.97 0.03 12.23
C ALA A 26 3.55 0.83 10.98
N TYR A 27 3.57 0.20 9.80
CA TYR A 27 3.12 0.76 8.54
C TYR A 27 2.27 -0.24 7.79
N GLN A 28 1.17 0.24 7.21
CA GLN A 28 0.29 -0.57 6.38
C GLN A 28 0.67 -0.40 4.91
N PRO A 29 0.96 -1.50 4.19
CA PRO A 29 1.20 -1.42 2.75
C PRO A 29 -0.06 -0.93 2.02
N ASP A 30 0.11 -0.34 0.84
CA ASP A 30 -1.02 0.10 0.03
C ASP A 30 -1.79 -1.09 -0.57
N LEU A 31 -1.08 -2.19 -0.85
CA LEU A 31 -1.62 -3.44 -1.38
C LEU A 31 -0.94 -4.66 -0.78
N VAL A 32 -1.70 -5.73 -0.60
CA VAL A 32 -1.22 -7.05 -0.19
C VAL A 32 -1.64 -8.07 -1.25
N VAL A 33 -0.70 -8.90 -1.71
CA VAL A 33 -0.94 -9.94 -2.72
C VAL A 33 -0.27 -11.25 -2.30
N ASP A 34 -0.74 -12.37 -2.82
CA ASP A 34 -0.16 -13.68 -2.49
C ASP A 34 1.12 -13.96 -3.31
N SER A 35 1.19 -13.42 -4.54
CA SER A 35 2.33 -13.62 -5.45
C SER A 35 2.67 -12.36 -6.24
N ILE A 36 3.93 -12.24 -6.67
CA ILE A 36 4.35 -11.21 -7.64
C ILE A 36 3.59 -11.36 -8.97
N ALA A 37 3.16 -12.56 -9.32
CA ALA A 37 2.39 -12.82 -10.54
C ALA A 37 1.08 -12.01 -10.60
N ASP A 38 0.51 -11.66 -9.44
CA ASP A 38 -0.77 -10.95 -9.33
C ASP A 38 -0.64 -9.47 -9.76
N LEU A 39 0.60 -8.96 -9.86
CA LEU A 39 0.90 -7.59 -10.31
C LEU A 39 0.80 -7.42 -11.83
N ASN A 40 0.74 -8.52 -12.59
CA ASN A 40 0.70 -8.47 -14.04
C ASN A 40 -0.70 -8.18 -14.61
N ASN A 41 -1.68 -7.92 -13.75
CA ASN A 41 -3.02 -7.50 -14.15
C ASN A 41 -3.05 -5.97 -14.32
N ASP A 42 -3.58 -5.49 -15.45
CA ASP A 42 -3.69 -4.05 -15.76
C ASP A 42 -4.42 -3.26 -14.65
N GLU A 43 -5.29 -3.92 -13.88
CA GLU A 43 -5.97 -3.36 -12.72
C GLU A 43 -5.00 -2.80 -11.65
N PHE A 44 -3.80 -3.36 -11.52
CA PHE A 44 -2.80 -2.93 -10.53
C PHE A 44 -2.36 -1.48 -10.73
N PHE A 45 -2.11 -1.09 -11.99
CA PHE A 45 -1.67 0.25 -12.35
C PHE A 45 -2.83 1.24 -12.45
N GLN A 46 -4.07 0.74 -12.57
CA GLN A 46 -5.28 1.56 -12.63
C GLN A 46 -5.89 1.87 -11.27
N TYR A 47 -5.51 1.14 -10.21
CA TYR A 47 -5.99 1.42 -8.87
C TYR A 47 -5.45 2.76 -8.37
N GLU A 48 -6.18 3.86 -8.56
CA GLU A 48 -5.86 5.16 -7.95
C GLU A 48 -6.46 5.22 -6.55
N ARG A 49 -5.63 5.32 -5.51
CA ARG A 49 -6.10 5.83 -4.22
C ARG A 49 -5.94 7.35 -4.22
N PRO A 50 -6.97 8.13 -3.86
CA PRO A 50 -6.81 9.56 -3.64
C PRO A 50 -5.89 9.73 -2.43
N ARG A 51 -4.64 10.11 -2.68
CA ARG A 51 -3.68 10.41 -1.62
C ARG A 51 -3.89 11.85 -1.18
N PHE A 52 -4.58 11.99 -0.05
CA PHE A 52 -4.78 13.20 0.76
C PHE A 52 -5.76 14.25 0.19
N HIS A 53 -6.97 14.33 0.76
CA HIS A 53 -7.87 15.48 0.58
C HIS A 53 -8.47 16.03 1.90
N GLN A 54 -7.77 15.93 3.04
CA GLN A 54 -8.27 16.52 4.30
C GLN A 54 -7.24 17.28 5.14
N ALA A 55 -6.05 17.60 4.62
CA ALA A 55 -5.11 18.49 5.33
C ALA A 55 -5.17 19.97 4.87
N GLU A 56 -6.00 20.32 3.88
CA GLU A 56 -6.17 21.71 3.40
C GLU A 56 -7.58 22.26 3.66
N ARG A 57 -8.19 21.92 4.82
CA ARG A 57 -9.43 22.56 5.27
C ARG A 57 -9.29 23.27 6.63
N LEU A 58 -8.11 23.83 6.89
CA LEU A 58 -7.85 24.67 8.07
C LEU A 58 -7.10 25.98 7.76
N LEU A 59 -6.98 26.41 6.50
CA LEU A 59 -6.38 27.72 6.14
C LEU A 59 -7.11 28.46 4.99
N ALA A 60 -8.44 28.36 4.91
CA ALA A 60 -9.25 29.25 4.08
C ALA A 60 -10.49 29.72 4.86
#